data_AF-A0A3B9ERN8-F1
#
_entry.id   AF-A0A3B9ERN8-F1
#
_cell.length_a   1.000
_cell.length_b   1.000
_cell.length_c   1.000
_cell.angle_alpha   90.00
_cell.angle_beta   90.00
_cell.angle_gamma   90.00
#
_symmetry.space_group_name_H-M   'P 1'
#
loop_
_entity.id
_entity.type
_entity.pdbx_description
1 polymer ?
#
loop_
_entity_poly.entity_id
_entity_poly.type
_entity_poly.pdbx_seq_one_letter_code
_entity_poly.pdbx_strand_id
1 'polypeptide(L)'
;MYKSLLPEINDRRYGTMTNNSHEILARENQVKPPSERSFAVVFAVVFLVVALLPLIGGQPSRLWSFGVAAGFLAAGYFVPAVLAPLNRLWFRFGLLLHKIMSPIFIGAIFGLAVVPTALVMRLFGIRPMPLTFEREKPSYWILRDPAAQAPDSMKRQF
;
A
#
# COMPACT_ATOMS: atom_id res chain seq x y z
N MET A 1 -24.89 11.32 -61.92
CA MET A 1 -23.47 11.38 -62.35
C MET A 1 -22.61 11.90 -61.19
N TYR A 2 -22.52 11.17 -60.08
CA TYR A 2 -21.68 11.49 -58.90
C TYR A 2 -21.54 10.24 -58.00
N LYS A 3 -21.05 9.12 -58.54
CA LYS A 3 -20.84 7.88 -57.76
C LYS A 3 -19.50 7.20 -58.05
N SER A 4 -18.52 7.93 -58.59
CA SER A 4 -17.26 7.39 -59.11
C SER A 4 -16.00 8.08 -58.56
N LEU A 5 -16.11 8.82 -57.44
CA LEU A 5 -15.00 9.61 -56.87
C LEU A 5 -14.78 9.40 -55.36
N LEU A 6 -15.24 8.28 -54.80
CA LEU A 6 -14.80 7.88 -53.46
C LEU A 6 -13.66 6.87 -53.60
N PRO A 7 -12.43 7.19 -53.15
CA PRO A 7 -11.42 6.16 -52.99
C PRO A 7 -11.93 5.16 -51.96
N GLU A 8 -11.84 3.88 -52.30
CA GLU A 8 -12.15 2.77 -51.41
C GLU A 8 -11.25 2.90 -50.18
N ILE A 9 -11.80 3.43 -49.07
CA ILE A 9 -11.09 3.57 -47.81
C ILE A 9 -10.85 2.15 -47.30
N ASN A 10 -9.67 1.63 -47.61
CA ASN A 10 -9.16 0.36 -47.10
C ASN A 10 -8.96 0.50 -45.59
N ASP A 11 -10.00 0.14 -44.84
CA ASP A 11 -10.10 0.27 -43.38
C ASP A 11 -9.26 -0.79 -42.63
N ARG A 12 -8.03 -1.04 -43.10
CA ARG A 12 -7.07 -1.94 -42.46
C ARG A 12 -6.08 -1.20 -41.57
N ARG A 13 -6.56 -0.31 -40.72
CA ARG A 13 -5.76 0.26 -39.61
C ARG A 13 -6.57 0.42 -38.34
N TYR A 14 -7.01 -0.69 -37.75
CA TYR A 14 -7.10 -0.75 -36.29
C TYR A 14 -5.68 -0.92 -35.74
N GLY A 15 -4.94 0.19 -35.71
CA GLY A 15 -3.74 0.28 -34.89
C GLY A 15 -4.15 0.12 -33.43
N THR A 16 -3.51 -0.78 -32.72
CA THR A 16 -3.49 -0.84 -31.26
C THR A 16 -3.29 0.57 -30.73
N MET A 17 -4.31 1.15 -30.10
CA MET A 17 -4.17 2.40 -29.35
C MET A 17 -3.14 2.16 -28.26
N THR A 18 -1.88 2.52 -28.52
CA THR A 18 -0.84 2.58 -27.51
C THR A 18 -1.16 3.77 -26.64
N ASN A 19 -1.57 3.49 -25.41
CA ASN A 19 -1.79 4.50 -24.37
C ASN A 19 -0.42 5.16 -24.08
N ASN A 20 -0.12 6.27 -24.77
CA ASN A 20 1.11 7.05 -24.59
C ASN A 20 0.97 8.10 -23.47
N SER A 21 0.11 7.84 -22.49
CA SER A 21 -0.04 8.65 -21.28
C SER A 21 1.09 8.25 -20.31
N HIS A 22 1.83 9.22 -19.76
CA HIS A 22 2.86 8.96 -18.73
C HIS A 22 2.28 8.37 -17.42
N GLU A 23 0.97 8.33 -17.31
CA GLU A 23 0.19 7.76 -16.22
C GLU A 23 -0.12 6.28 -16.46
N ILE A 24 0.60 5.40 -15.76
CA ILE A 24 0.30 3.96 -15.75
C ILE A 24 -0.92 3.72 -14.84
N LEU A 25 -2.12 4.01 -15.35
CA LEU A 25 -3.38 3.86 -14.61
C LEU A 25 -3.75 2.40 -14.30
N ALA A 26 -3.20 1.44 -15.06
CA ALA A 26 -3.55 0.02 -14.99
C ALA A 26 -2.44 -0.87 -14.41
N ARG A 27 -1.55 -0.34 -13.57
CA ARG A 27 -0.55 -1.19 -12.89
C ARG A 27 -1.23 -1.93 -11.73
N GLU A 28 -1.97 -2.98 -12.06
CA GLU A 28 -2.37 -3.99 -11.09
C GLU A 28 -1.08 -4.70 -10.65
N ASN A 29 -0.47 -4.24 -9.55
CA ASN A 29 0.64 -4.92 -8.91
C ASN A 29 0.13 -6.27 -8.40
N GLN A 30 0.23 -7.30 -9.24
CA GLN A 30 -0.06 -8.67 -8.82
C GLN A 30 0.93 -9.04 -7.72
N VAL A 31 0.44 -9.06 -6.48
CA VAL A 31 1.24 -9.43 -5.31
C VAL A 31 1.59 -10.92 -5.46
N LYS A 32 2.85 -11.19 -5.82
CA LYS A 32 3.35 -12.56 -5.94
C LYS A 32 3.41 -13.19 -4.54
N PRO A 33 3.00 -14.45 -4.38
CA PRO A 33 3.19 -15.16 -3.13
C PRO A 33 4.70 -15.22 -2.78
N PRO A 34 5.07 -15.15 -1.50
CA PRO A 34 6.45 -15.35 -1.05
C PRO A 34 6.99 -16.71 -1.51
N SER A 35 8.31 -16.83 -1.64
CA SER A 35 8.93 -18.13 -1.89
C SER A 35 8.72 -19.07 -0.69
N GLU A 36 8.67 -20.37 -0.94
CA GLU A 36 8.51 -21.41 0.09
C GLU A 36 9.66 -21.37 1.10
N ARG A 37 10.85 -20.96 0.66
CA ARG A 37 12.04 -20.76 1.51
C ARG A 37 11.84 -19.59 2.48
N SER A 38 11.33 -18.46 2.00
CA SER A 38 11.04 -17.31 2.85
C SER A 38 9.99 -17.66 3.91
N PHE A 39 8.96 -18.42 3.54
CA PHE A 39 7.96 -18.94 4.47
C PHE A 39 8.60 -19.83 5.55
N ALA A 40 9.44 -20.79 5.16
CA ALA A 40 10.15 -21.67 6.09
C ALA A 40 11.03 -20.89 7.08
N VAL A 41 11.77 -19.88 6.61
CA VAL A 41 12.61 -19.03 7.47
C VAL A 41 11.78 -18.26 8.49
N VAL A 42 10.66 -17.65 8.08
CA VAL A 42 9.78 -16.91 9.01
C VAL A 42 9.28 -17.83 10.13
N PHE A 43 8.80 -19.02 9.79
CA PHE A 43 8.33 -19.98 10.80
C PHE A 43 9.45 -20.50 11.68
N ALA A 44 10.64 -20.77 11.13
CA ALA A 44 11.81 -21.17 11.90
C ALA A 44 12.21 -20.09 12.92
N VAL A 45 12.20 -18.81 12.53
CA VAL A 45 12.46 -17.69 13.45
C VAL A 45 11.39 -17.60 14.54
N VAL A 46 10.11 -17.74 14.19
CA VAL A 46 9.02 -17.75 15.18
C VAL A 46 9.20 -18.88 16.20
N PHE A 47 9.48 -20.10 15.76
CA PHE A 47 9.71 -21.23 16.66
C PHE A 47 11.00 -21.07 17.48
N LEU A 48 12.03 -20.44 16.92
CA LEU A 48 13.26 -20.09 17.66
C LEU A 48 12.97 -19.09 18.78
N VAL A 49 12.19 -18.04 18.50
CA VAL A 49 11.77 -17.07 19.54
C VAL A 49 10.93 -17.76 20.61
N VAL A 50 10.01 -18.65 20.24
CA VAL A 50 9.23 -19.46 21.20
C VAL A 50 10.13 -20.41 22.01
N ALA A 51 11.19 -20.93 21.43
CA ALA A 51 12.17 -21.76 22.13
C ALA A 51 13.00 -20.95 23.14
N LEU A 52 13.31 -19.69 22.81
CA LEU A 52 14.17 -18.80 23.57
C LEU A 52 13.42 -17.95 24.63
N LEU A 53 12.15 -17.64 24.40
CA LEU A 53 11.28 -16.88 25.32
C LEU A 53 11.29 -17.42 26.77
N PRO A 54 11.18 -18.74 27.00
CA PRO A 54 11.23 -19.31 28.36
C PRO A 54 12.56 -19.09 29.09
N LEU A 55 13.68 -18.93 28.37
CA LEU A 55 14.98 -18.71 29.00
C LEU A 55 15.04 -17.35 29.70
N ILE A 56 14.30 -16.35 29.19
CA ILE A 56 14.24 -15.01 29.80
C ILE A 56 13.55 -15.07 31.18
N GLY A 57 12.65 -16.04 31.37
CA GLY A 57 11.94 -16.28 32.63
C GLY A 57 12.57 -17.35 33.54
N GLY A 58 13.77 -17.85 33.23
CA GLY A 58 14.44 -18.91 34.01
C GLY A 58 13.79 -20.29 33.93
N GLN A 59 12.87 -20.50 32.98
CA GLN A 59 12.20 -21.78 32.73
C GLN A 59 13.05 -22.63 31.76
N PRO A 60 13.00 -23.96 31.84
CA PRO A 60 13.74 -24.82 30.93
C PRO A 60 13.32 -24.57 29.48
N SER A 61 14.31 -24.44 28.60
CA SER A 61 14.10 -24.28 27.17
C SER A 61 13.25 -25.41 26.62
N ARG A 62 12.29 -25.10 25.76
CA ARG A 62 11.48 -26.11 25.08
C ARG A 62 12.32 -26.75 23.98
N LEU A 63 13.10 -27.78 24.33
CA LEU A 63 13.97 -28.52 23.41
C LEU A 63 13.22 -29.02 22.15
N TRP A 64 11.92 -29.34 22.29
CA TRP A 64 11.07 -29.72 21.16
C TRP A 64 10.91 -28.59 20.13
N SER A 65 10.88 -27.32 20.56
CA SER A 65 10.74 -26.16 19.66
C SER A 65 11.97 -25.96 18.78
N PHE A 66 13.16 -26.30 19.26
CA PHE A 66 14.38 -26.31 18.43
C PHE A 66 14.30 -27.37 17.34
N GLY A 67 13.80 -28.57 17.65
CA GLY A 67 13.58 -29.62 16.67
C GLY A 67 12.57 -29.21 15.58
N VAL A 68 11.50 -28.53 15.97
CA VAL A 68 10.51 -27.98 15.03
C VAL A 68 11.10 -26.88 14.15
N ALA A 69 11.90 -25.96 14.71
CA ALA A 69 12.58 -24.91 13.95
C ALA A 69 13.56 -25.49 12.92
N ALA A 70 14.38 -26.47 13.33
CA ALA A 70 15.30 -27.18 12.44
C ALA A 70 14.55 -27.96 11.35
N GLY A 71 13.44 -28.61 11.71
CA GLY A 71 12.56 -29.31 10.77
C GLY A 71 11.98 -28.38 9.71
N PHE A 72 11.55 -27.17 10.08
CA PHE A 72 11.06 -26.18 9.12
C PHE A 72 12.16 -25.69 8.17
N LEU A 73 13.37 -25.42 8.67
CA LEU A 73 14.51 -25.04 7.83
C LEU A 73 14.91 -26.17 6.86
N ALA A 74 14.99 -27.41 7.37
CA ALA A 74 15.30 -28.58 6.56
C ALA A 74 14.22 -28.81 5.49
N ALA A 75 12.93 -28.72 5.87
CA ALA A 75 11.83 -28.87 4.91
C ALA A 75 11.84 -27.75 3.85
N GLY A 76 12.16 -26.51 4.22
CA GLY A 76 12.31 -25.40 3.28
C GLY A 76 13.46 -25.60 2.29
N TYR A 77 14.52 -26.32 2.67
CA TYR A 77 15.69 -26.55 1.81
C TYR A 77 15.58 -27.84 0.98
N PHE A 78 15.15 -28.94 1.59
CA PHE A 78 15.14 -30.27 0.97
C PHE A 78 13.80 -30.65 0.34
N VAL A 79 12.66 -30.15 0.86
CA VAL A 79 11.32 -30.53 0.38
C VAL A 79 10.36 -29.33 0.26
N PRO A 80 10.71 -28.30 -0.54
CA PRO A 80 9.88 -27.10 -0.68
C PRO A 80 8.49 -27.38 -1.28
N ALA A 81 8.35 -28.46 -2.06
CA ALA A 81 7.09 -28.85 -2.69
C ALA A 81 5.97 -29.18 -1.69
N VAL A 82 6.32 -29.70 -0.50
CA VAL A 82 5.34 -29.99 0.56
C VAL A 82 4.89 -28.71 1.28
N LEU A 83 5.77 -27.69 1.34
CA LEU A 83 5.46 -26.40 1.94
C LEU A 83 4.68 -25.47 0.99
N ALA A 84 4.68 -25.74 -0.31
CA ALA A 84 3.99 -24.92 -1.32
C ALA A 84 2.47 -24.72 -1.06
N PRO A 85 1.65 -25.76 -0.80
CA PRO A 85 0.23 -25.55 -0.51
C PRO A 85 -0.01 -24.78 0.79
N LEU A 86 0.81 -25.03 1.82
CA LEU A 86 0.73 -24.34 3.11
C LEU A 86 1.11 -22.86 2.98
N ASN A 87 2.19 -22.55 2.27
CA ASN A 87 2.62 -21.20 1.96
C ASN A 87 1.53 -20.43 1.20
N ARG A 88 0.89 -21.06 0.21
CA ARG A 88 -0.20 -20.43 -0.55
C ARG A 88 -1.43 -20.14 0.33
N LEU A 89 -1.78 -21.06 1.24
CA LEU A 89 -2.89 -20.86 2.16
C LEU A 89 -2.59 -19.74 3.16
N TRP A 90 -1.38 -19.74 3.73
CA TRP A 90 -0.90 -18.68 4.61
C TRP A 90 -0.86 -17.32 3.93
N PHE A 91 -0.40 -17.26 2.68
CA PHE A 91 -0.38 -16.04 1.90
C PHE A 91 -1.81 -15.49 1.67
N ARG A 92 -2.77 -16.34 1.29
CA ARG A 92 -4.18 -15.94 1.14
C ARG A 92 -4.77 -15.44 2.47
N PHE A 93 -4.44 -16.11 3.57
CA PHE A 93 -4.84 -15.65 4.90
C PHE A 93 -4.25 -14.27 5.22
N GLY A 94 -2.96 -14.04 4.91
CA GLY A 94 -2.31 -12.74 5.05
C GLY A 94 -2.97 -11.65 4.21
N LEU A 95 -3.37 -11.95 2.97
CA LEU A 95 -4.12 -11.01 2.13
C LEU A 95 -5.50 -10.68 2.70
N LEU A 96 -6.23 -11.67 3.21
CA LEU A 96 -7.51 -11.46 3.84
C LEU A 96 -7.37 -10.61 5.11
N LEU A 97 -6.38 -10.92 5.94
CA LEU A 97 -6.06 -10.15 7.13
C LEU A 97 -5.68 -8.72 6.77
N HIS A 98 -4.86 -8.51 5.74
CA HIS A 98 -4.50 -7.18 5.27
C HIS A 98 -5.73 -6.37 4.82
N LYS A 99 -6.66 -7.00 4.09
CA LYS A 99 -7.91 -6.36 3.66
C LYS A 99 -8.76 -5.86 4.85
N ILE A 100 -8.69 -6.52 6.00
CA ILE A 100 -9.42 -6.13 7.21
C ILE A 100 -8.60 -5.13 8.04
N MET A 101 -7.30 -5.37 8.19
CA MET A 101 -6.42 -4.52 8.99
C MET A 101 -6.21 -3.14 8.37
N SER A 102 -6.09 -3.04 7.04
CA SER A 102 -5.90 -1.77 6.34
C SER A 102 -6.97 -0.73 6.68
N PRO A 103 -8.29 -1.00 6.52
CA PRO A 103 -9.32 -0.06 6.91
C PRO A 103 -9.40 0.14 8.44
N ILE A 104 -9.05 -0.87 9.25
CA ILE A 104 -8.99 -0.70 10.71
C ILE A 104 -7.92 0.31 11.10
N PHE A 105 -6.71 0.21 10.55
CA PHE A 105 -5.64 1.16 10.84
C PHE A 105 -5.98 2.57 10.35
N ILE A 106 -6.50 2.70 9.12
CA ILE A 106 -6.95 3.99 8.60
C ILE A 106 -8.06 4.57 9.48
N GLY A 107 -9.06 3.77 9.85
CA GLY A 107 -10.15 4.18 10.74
C GLY A 107 -9.68 4.55 12.14
N ALA A 108 -8.72 3.81 12.70
CA ALA A 108 -8.13 4.09 13.99
C ALA A 108 -7.32 5.39 13.98
N ILE A 109 -6.46 5.61 12.97
CA ILE A 109 -5.72 6.87 12.82
C ILE A 109 -6.70 8.04 12.67
N PHE A 110 -7.74 7.87 11.84
CA PHE A 110 -8.75 8.90 11.68
C PHE A 110 -9.49 9.19 12.99
N GLY A 111 -9.98 8.16 13.67
CA GLY A 111 -10.77 8.30 14.89
C GLY A 111 -9.97 8.74 16.12
N LEU A 112 -8.70 8.34 16.24
CA LEU A 112 -7.86 8.59 17.43
C LEU A 112 -6.86 9.73 17.26
N ALA A 113 -6.48 10.08 16.03
CA ALA A 113 -5.62 11.22 15.77
C ALA A 113 -6.42 12.36 15.13
N VAL A 114 -7.00 12.12 13.95
CA VAL A 114 -7.60 13.20 13.15
C VAL A 114 -8.82 13.82 13.84
N VAL A 115 -9.78 13.00 14.27
CA VAL A 115 -11.02 13.45 14.92
C VAL A 115 -10.76 14.23 16.21
N PRO A 116 -9.95 13.76 17.18
CA PRO A 116 -9.69 14.54 18.38
C PRO A 116 -8.90 15.79 18.09
N THR A 117 -7.93 15.78 17.17
CA THR A 117 -7.25 17.02 16.75
C THR A 117 -8.23 18.02 16.17
N ALA A 118 -9.15 17.60 15.31
CA ALA A 118 -10.19 18.46 14.75
C ALA A 118 -11.15 18.99 15.83
N LEU A 119 -11.51 18.17 16.82
CA LEU A 119 -12.36 18.57 17.95
C LEU A 119 -11.65 19.64 18.80
N VAL A 120 -10.38 19.42 19.12
CA VAL A 120 -9.54 20.38 19.86
C VAL A 120 -9.46 21.70 19.10
N MET A 121 -9.17 21.66 17.79
CA MET A 121 -9.14 22.88 16.96
C MET A 121 -10.48 23.62 16.96
N ARG A 122 -11.60 22.88 16.91
CA ARG A 122 -12.95 23.46 16.97
C ARG A 122 -13.23 24.11 18.33
N LEU A 123 -12.79 23.51 19.43
CA LEU A 123 -12.91 24.08 20.78
C LEU A 123 -12.11 25.39 20.90
N PHE A 124 -10.92 25.46 20.32
CA PHE A 124 -10.10 26.67 20.27
C PHE A 124 -10.49 27.67 19.16
N GLY A 125 -11.54 27.38 18.38
CA GLY A 125 -11.99 28.24 17.29
C GLY A 125 -11.03 28.32 16.09
N ILE A 126 -10.01 27.47 16.03
CA ILE A 126 -9.00 27.45 14.97
C ILE A 126 -9.64 26.85 13.70
N ARG A 127 -9.68 27.64 12.63
CA ARG A 127 -10.21 27.24 11.32
C ARG A 127 -9.11 27.41 10.25
N PRO A 128 -8.45 26.32 9.81
CA PRO A 128 -7.39 26.39 8.80
C PRO A 128 -7.87 26.90 7.44
N MET A 129 -9.15 26.68 7.15
CA MET A 129 -9.79 27.10 5.92
C MET A 129 -11.13 27.76 6.26
N PRO A 130 -11.57 28.77 5.49
CA PRO A 130 -12.93 29.28 5.58
C PRO A 130 -13.90 28.18 5.08
N LEU A 131 -14.69 27.62 5.99
CA LEU A 131 -15.69 26.58 5.65
C LEU A 131 -17.06 27.16 5.28
N THR A 132 -17.24 28.48 5.40
CA THR A 132 -18.51 29.15 5.11
C THR A 132 -18.58 29.56 3.65
N PHE A 133 -19.66 29.17 2.98
CA PHE A 133 -19.95 29.64 1.62
C PHE A 133 -20.66 30.99 1.70
N GLU A 134 -19.97 32.04 1.25
CA GLU A 134 -20.44 33.42 1.15
C GLU A 134 -20.85 33.72 -0.31
N ARG A 135 -22.16 33.85 -0.56
CA ARG A 135 -22.71 34.11 -1.90
C ARG A 135 -22.41 35.50 -2.44
N GLU A 136 -22.18 36.46 -1.56
CA GLU A 136 -21.95 37.87 -1.91
C GLU A 136 -20.47 38.16 -2.20
N LYS A 137 -19.57 37.20 -1.96
CA LYS A 137 -18.15 37.35 -2.29
C LYS A 137 -17.93 37.31 -3.81
N PRO A 138 -17.26 38.32 -4.41
CA PRO A 138 -16.98 38.33 -5.84
C PRO A 138 -15.95 37.26 -6.24
N SER A 139 -15.09 36.81 -5.32
CA SER A 139 -14.15 35.70 -5.53
C SER A 139 -13.65 35.14 -4.20
N TYR A 140 -13.38 33.83 -4.16
CA TYR A 140 -12.70 33.14 -3.05
C TYR A 140 -11.18 33.11 -3.20
N TRP A 141 -10.65 33.70 -4.28
CA TRP A 141 -9.22 33.71 -4.55
C TRP A 141 -8.48 34.51 -3.48
N ILE A 142 -7.58 33.85 -2.76
CA ILE A 142 -6.69 34.51 -1.81
C ILE A 142 -5.55 35.15 -2.61
N LEU A 143 -5.63 36.46 -2.80
CA LEU A 143 -4.55 37.25 -3.39
C LEU A 143 -3.29 37.09 -2.54
N ARG A 144 -2.23 36.53 -3.14
CA ARG A 144 -0.91 36.46 -2.51
C ARG A 144 -0.11 37.66 -2.98
N ASP A 145 0.54 38.35 -2.04
CA ASP A 145 1.43 39.45 -2.36
C ASP A 145 2.65 38.93 -3.16
N PRO A 146 2.88 39.42 -4.38
CA PRO A 146 4.07 39.08 -5.16
C PRO A 146 5.37 39.52 -4.48
N ALA A 147 5.35 40.61 -3.72
CA ALA A 147 6.54 41.13 -3.03
C ALA A 147 6.98 40.26 -1.84
N ALA A 148 6.04 39.52 -1.24
CA ALA A 148 6.30 38.55 -0.17
C ALA A 148 6.88 37.22 -0.68
N GLN A 149 6.88 37.00 -2.00
CA GLN A 149 7.42 35.80 -2.64
C GLN A 149 8.78 36.16 -3.26
N ALA A 150 9.86 35.85 -2.55
CA ALA A 150 11.20 36.03 -3.09
C ALA A 150 11.30 35.27 -4.44
N PRO A 151 11.70 35.94 -5.54
CA PRO A 151 11.89 35.30 -6.85
C PRO A 151 12.83 34.09 -6.81
N ASP A 152 13.70 34.05 -5.80
CA ASP A 152 14.72 33.02 -5.58
C ASP A 152 14.25 31.83 -4.72
N SER A 153 12.96 31.75 -4.37
CA SER A 153 12.41 30.64 -3.56
C SER A 153 12.33 29.30 -4.30
N MET A 154 12.29 29.32 -5.65
CA MET A 154 12.19 28.12 -6.48
C MET A 154 13.52 27.81 -7.17
N LYS A 155 14.51 27.36 -6.40
CA LYS A 155 15.88 27.09 -6.89
C LYS A 155 16.01 25.91 -7.86
N ARG A 156 15.00 25.04 -7.96
CA ARG A 156 15.00 23.83 -8.83
C ARG A 156 13.58 23.48 -9.28
N GLN A 157 13.10 24.20 -10.29
CA GLN A 157 11.78 23.98 -10.89
C GLN A 157 11.76 22.81 -11.88
N PHE A 158 12.92 22.33 -12.32
CA PHE A 158 13.07 21.22 -13.25
C PHE A 158 14.20 20.29 -12.79
#